data_AF-A0A2M8N7B8-F1
#
_entry.id   AF-A0A2M8N7B8-F1
#
_cell.length_a   1.000
_cell.length_b   1.000
_cell.length_c   1.000
_cell.angle_alpha   90.00
_cell.angle_beta   90.00
_cell.angle_gamma   90.00
#
_symmetry.space_group_name_H-M   'P 1'
#
loop_
_entity.id
_entity.type
_entity.pdbx_description
1 polymer ?
#
loop_
_entity_poly.entity_id
_entity_poly.type
_entity_poly.pdbx_seq_one_letter_code
_entity_poly.pdbx_strand_id
1 'polypeptide(L)'
;MTYVAKPFVAGTPEALVIGQTVAAFAENLESEVIAPLLPKYGLDNIDPEKWYPHQSWFNVLKDLNDTLGEGADSAFIAFGRKVVETAVMPPEIQSIPDILNALHAIHHLNLKNIPEEEGYQIEKVTDNHY
;
A
#
# COMPACT_ATOMS: atom_id res chain seq x y z
N MET A 1 -23.14 1.36 1.23
CA MET A 1 -22.80 0.85 -0.12
C MET A 1 -21.34 0.47 -0.05
N THR A 2 -20.98 -0.75 -0.44
CA THR A 2 -19.58 -1.21 -0.41
C THR A 2 -18.74 -0.36 -1.36
N TYR A 3 -17.62 0.15 -0.87
CA TYR A 3 -16.65 0.83 -1.73
C TYR A 3 -15.93 -0.19 -2.61
N VAL A 4 -15.78 0.12 -3.90
CA VAL A 4 -15.06 -0.74 -4.85
C VAL A 4 -13.85 0.04 -5.35
N ALA A 5 -12.66 -0.39 -4.92
CA ALA A 5 -11.41 0.20 -5.34
C ALA A 5 -11.22 0.08 -6.87
N LYS A 6 -10.69 1.13 -7.49
CA LYS A 6 -10.30 1.12 -8.90
C LYS A 6 -8.78 1.09 -8.98
N PRO A 7 -8.19 0.30 -9.89
CA PRO A 7 -6.74 0.23 -10.02
C PRO A 7 -6.11 1.62 -10.18
N PHE A 8 -5.12 1.92 -9.34
CA PHE A 8 -4.36 3.18 -9.36
C PHE A 8 -5.19 4.47 -9.20
N VAL A 9 -6.36 4.39 -8.55
CA VAL A 9 -7.21 5.55 -8.26
C VAL A 9 -7.47 5.63 -6.77
N ALA A 10 -7.15 6.78 -6.17
CA ALA A 10 -7.43 7.03 -4.77
C ALA A 10 -8.95 7.15 -4.52
N GLY A 11 -9.43 6.67 -3.37
CA GLY A 11 -10.87 6.67 -3.09
C GLY A 11 -11.50 8.04 -2.93
N THR A 12 -10.68 9.06 -2.65
CA THR A 12 -11.07 10.48 -2.70
C THR A 12 -9.92 11.32 -3.28
N PRO A 13 -10.22 12.52 -3.82
CA PRO A 13 -9.18 13.48 -4.22
C PRO A 13 -8.31 13.96 -3.04
N GLU A 14 -8.85 13.98 -1.83
CA GLU A 14 -8.19 14.43 -0.61
C GLU A 14 -7.45 13.31 0.13
N ALA A 15 -7.50 12.08 -0.38
CA ALA A 15 -6.87 10.92 0.22
C ALA A 15 -5.37 11.14 0.37
N LEU A 16 -4.84 10.77 1.54
CA LEU A 16 -3.42 10.88 1.85
C LEU A 16 -2.85 9.51 2.23
N VAL A 17 -1.57 9.32 1.96
CA VAL A 17 -0.77 8.17 2.37
C VAL A 17 0.39 8.60 3.26
N ILE A 18 0.71 7.82 4.28
CA ILE A 18 1.85 8.07 5.16
C ILE A 18 3.17 7.84 4.42
N GLY A 19 4.13 8.74 4.61
CA GLY A 19 5.44 8.71 3.96
C GLY A 19 6.19 7.41 4.22
N GLN A 20 6.01 6.79 5.39
CA GLN A 20 6.60 5.49 5.70
C GLN A 20 6.24 4.40 4.66
N THR A 21 4.99 4.38 4.18
CA THR A 21 4.58 3.44 3.12
C THR A 21 5.29 3.72 1.80
N VAL A 22 5.41 4.99 1.43
CA VAL A 22 6.07 5.40 0.18
C VAL A 22 7.58 5.12 0.25
N ALA A 23 8.21 5.42 1.39
CA ALA A 23 9.64 5.18 1.62
C ALA A 23 9.99 3.69 1.58
N ALA A 24 9.19 2.85 2.25
CA ALA A 24 9.39 1.39 2.24
C ALA A 24 9.35 0.79 0.83
N PHE A 25 8.58 1.40 -0.09
CA PHE A 25 8.55 0.99 -1.49
C PHE A 25 9.77 1.50 -2.27
N ALA A 26 10.17 2.76 -2.04
CA ALA A 26 11.32 3.36 -2.69
C ALA A 26 12.66 2.66 -2.35
N GLU A 27 12.76 2.09 -1.15
CA GLU A 27 13.95 1.39 -0.66
C GLU A 27 14.01 -0.11 -1.03
N ASN A 28 13.10 -0.60 -1.87
CA ASN A 28 13.00 -2.02 -2.22
C ASN A 28 13.84 -2.41 -3.47
N LEU A 29 13.83 -3.70 -3.84
CA LEU A 29 14.59 -4.34 -4.92
C LEU A 29 14.57 -3.60 -6.28
N GLU A 30 13.50 -2.88 -6.59
CA GLU A 30 13.35 -2.11 -7.84
C GLU A 30 13.64 -0.61 -7.66
N SER A 31 14.35 -0.22 -6.60
CA SER A 31 14.65 1.18 -6.27
C SER A 31 15.26 1.95 -7.45
N GLU A 32 16.07 1.29 -8.30
CA GLU A 32 16.64 1.90 -9.51
C GLU A 32 15.59 2.24 -10.58
N VAL A 33 14.51 1.47 -10.68
CA VAL A 33 13.39 1.72 -11.59
C VAL A 33 12.41 2.74 -10.99
N ILE A 34 12.22 2.70 -9.68
CA ILE A 34 11.25 3.53 -8.96
C ILE A 34 11.77 4.95 -8.74
N ALA A 35 13.03 5.11 -8.35
CA ALA A 35 13.66 6.39 -8.04
C ALA A 35 13.44 7.46 -9.11
N PRO A 36 13.59 7.21 -10.43
CA PRO A 36 13.34 8.23 -11.44
C PRO A 36 11.85 8.61 -11.60
N LEU A 37 10.90 7.78 -11.13
CA LEU A 37 9.46 8.05 -11.22
C LEU A 37 8.98 8.97 -10.10
N LEU A 38 9.60 8.90 -8.91
CA LEU A 38 9.16 9.64 -7.72
C LEU A 38 9.11 11.17 -7.91
N PRO A 39 10.13 11.84 -8.51
CA PRO A 39 10.11 13.30 -8.68
C PRO A 39 8.97 13.80 -9.58
N LYS A 40 8.51 12.99 -10.55
CA LYS A 40 7.39 13.34 -11.44
C LYS A 40 6.10 13.63 -10.67
N TYR A 41 5.97 13.09 -9.47
CA TYR A 41 4.78 13.19 -8.63
C TYR A 41 5.05 13.89 -7.28
N GLY A 42 6.20 14.56 -7.13
CA GLY A 42 6.55 15.32 -5.93
C GLY A 42 6.96 14.44 -4.74
N LEU A 43 7.57 13.28 -5.01
CA LEU A 43 8.00 12.30 -4.01
C LEU A 43 9.54 12.12 -3.97
N ASP A 44 10.29 13.16 -4.34
CA ASP A 44 11.76 13.17 -4.44
C ASP A 44 12.49 13.21 -3.09
N ASN A 45 11.79 13.57 -2.00
CA ASN A 45 12.32 13.63 -0.64
C ASN A 45 11.26 13.16 0.37
N ILE A 46 11.07 11.84 0.46
CA ILE A 46 10.04 11.25 1.32
C ILE A 46 10.46 11.33 2.79
N ASP A 47 9.62 11.96 3.60
CA ASP A 47 9.71 12.00 5.04
C ASP A 47 8.73 10.97 5.61
N PRO A 48 9.19 9.93 6.33
CA PRO A 48 8.34 8.85 6.82
C PRO A 48 7.16 9.32 7.68
N GLU A 49 7.26 10.47 8.35
CA GLU A 49 6.24 10.98 9.27
C GLU A 49 5.23 11.92 8.59
N LYS A 50 5.47 12.30 7.33
CA LYS A 50 4.59 13.21 6.58
C LYS A 50 3.54 12.48 5.75
N TRP A 51 2.47 13.20 5.45
CA TRP A 51 1.36 12.72 4.63
C TRP A 51 1.45 13.29 3.22
N TYR A 52 1.26 12.44 2.21
CA TYR A 52 1.38 12.78 0.79
C TYR A 52 0.07 12.47 0.06
N PRO A 53 -0.25 13.16 -1.05
CA PRO A 53 -1.42 12.83 -1.85
C PRO A 53 -1.39 11.36 -2.30
N HIS A 54 -2.42 10.59 -1.94
CA HIS A 54 -2.48 9.17 -2.24
C HIS A 54 -2.50 8.94 -3.76
N GLN A 55 -3.13 9.84 -4.53
CA GLN A 55 -3.11 9.77 -5.98
C GLN A 55 -1.71 9.96 -6.57
N SER A 56 -0.85 10.80 -6.00
CA SER A 56 0.54 10.93 -6.44
C SER A 56 1.27 9.60 -6.29
N TRP A 57 1.04 8.91 -5.17
CA TRP A 57 1.60 7.58 -4.93
C TRP A 57 1.08 6.56 -5.94
N PHE A 58 -0.23 6.51 -6.18
CA PHE A 58 -0.79 5.60 -7.19
C PHE A 58 -0.30 5.87 -8.61
N ASN A 59 -0.03 7.12 -8.96
CA ASN A 59 0.53 7.44 -10.27
C ASN A 59 1.96 6.87 -10.44
N VAL A 60 2.77 6.84 -9.38
CA VAL A 60 4.08 6.15 -9.41
C VAL A 60 3.88 4.65 -9.66
N LEU A 61 2.96 4.01 -8.93
CA LEU A 61 2.70 2.58 -9.11
C LEU A 61 2.18 2.25 -10.51
N LYS A 62 1.36 3.15 -11.07
CA LYS A 62 0.87 3.03 -12.44
C LYS A 62 2.02 3.12 -13.44
N ASP A 63 2.89 4.12 -13.32
CA ASP A 63 4.05 4.29 -14.20
C ASP A 63 5.02 3.10 -14.08
N LEU A 64 5.22 2.56 -12.88
CA LEU A 64 6.02 1.34 -12.68
C LEU A 64 5.40 0.14 -13.40
N ASN A 65 4.09 -0.06 -13.24
CA ASN A 65 3.35 -1.12 -13.92
C ASN A 65 3.47 -1.00 -15.45
N ASP A 66 3.29 0.21 -15.98
CA ASP A 66 3.42 0.48 -17.42
C ASP A 66 4.86 0.27 -17.92
N THR A 67 5.87 0.56 -17.09
CA THR A 67 7.30 0.41 -17.42
C THR A 67 7.73 -1.05 -17.43
N LEU A 68 7.31 -1.83 -16.43
CA LEU A 68 7.73 -3.22 -16.26
C LEU A 68 6.87 -4.20 -17.06
N GLY A 69 5.63 -3.84 -17.41
CA GLY A 69 4.69 -4.73 -18.10
C GLY A 69 4.51 -6.04 -17.34
N GLU A 70 4.79 -7.17 -17.98
CA GLU A 70 4.71 -8.51 -17.37
C GLU A 70 5.61 -8.68 -16.13
N GLY A 71 6.66 -7.88 -15.98
CA GLY A 71 7.54 -7.91 -14.80
C GLY A 71 6.96 -7.24 -13.55
N ALA A 72 5.87 -6.46 -13.69
CA ALA A 72 5.31 -5.67 -12.60
C ALA A 72 4.80 -6.53 -11.44
N ASP A 73 4.17 -7.68 -11.73
CA ASP A 73 3.65 -8.59 -10.72
C ASP A 73 4.75 -9.07 -9.75
N SER A 74 5.92 -9.41 -10.29
CA SER A 74 7.05 -9.86 -9.47
C SER A 74 7.57 -8.74 -8.57
N ALA A 75 7.61 -7.51 -9.07
CA ALA A 75 7.97 -6.34 -8.27
C ALA A 75 6.98 -6.08 -7.13
N PHE A 76 5.67 -6.13 -7.41
CA PHE A 76 4.63 -5.96 -6.40
C PHE A 76 4.63 -7.07 -5.34
N ILE A 77 4.87 -8.33 -5.75
CA ILE A 77 5.01 -9.46 -4.82
C ILE A 77 6.23 -9.26 -3.91
N ALA A 78 7.38 -8.88 -4.47
CA ALA A 78 8.60 -8.63 -3.71
C ALA A 78 8.39 -7.49 -2.71
N PHE A 79 7.69 -6.43 -3.12
CA PHE A 79 7.29 -5.33 -2.23
C PHE A 79 6.40 -5.80 -1.08
N GLY A 80 5.31 -6.51 -1.37
CA GLY A 80 4.41 -7.01 -0.33
C GLY A 80 5.14 -7.85 0.72
N ARG A 81 6.09 -8.70 0.29
CA ARG A 81 6.94 -9.48 1.20
C ARG A 81 7.84 -8.59 2.05
N LYS A 82 8.51 -7.62 1.43
CA LYS A 82 9.45 -6.73 2.13
C LYS A 82 8.77 -5.91 3.22
N VAL A 83 7.57 -5.39 2.95
CA VAL A 83 6.77 -4.65 3.94
C VAL A 83 6.50 -5.49 5.18
N VAL A 84 6.14 -6.76 5.00
CA VAL A 84 5.86 -7.68 6.12
C VAL A 84 7.14 -8.04 6.89
N GLU A 85 8.27 -8.24 6.21
CA GLU A 85 9.57 -8.52 6.86
C GLU A 85 10.04 -7.38 7.78
N THR A 86 9.72 -6.13 7.44
CA THR A 86 10.12 -4.95 8.19
C THR A 86 9.05 -4.44 9.16
N ALA A 87 7.84 -5.01 9.14
CA ALA A 87 6.75 -4.57 9.97
C ALA A 87 7.00 -4.93 11.44
N VAL A 88 6.87 -3.94 12.34
CA VAL A 88 6.79 -4.19 13.77
C VAL A 88 5.37 -4.67 14.08
N MET A 89 5.21 -5.99 14.16
CA MET A 89 3.91 -6.59 14.48
C MET A 89 3.59 -6.39 15.96
N PRO A 90 2.38 -5.91 16.31
CA PRO A 90 1.93 -5.85 17.69
C PRO A 90 1.89 -7.24 18.33
N PRO A 91 2.16 -7.37 19.65
CA PRO A 91 2.20 -8.67 20.33
C PRO A 91 0.88 -9.45 20.32
N GLU A 92 -0.25 -8.75 20.09
CA GLU A 92 -1.58 -9.33 19.91
C GLU A 92 -1.78 -10.04 18.57
N ILE A 93 -0.92 -9.81 17.57
CA ILE A 93 -0.99 -10.48 16.27
C ILE A 93 -0.15 -11.76 16.34
N GLN A 94 -0.79 -12.92 16.57
CA GLN A 94 -0.10 -14.20 16.75
C GLN A 94 -0.46 -15.27 15.70
N SER A 95 -1.44 -14.99 14.85
CA SER A 95 -1.97 -15.94 13.88
C SER A 95 -2.43 -15.26 12.58
N ILE A 96 -2.64 -16.06 11.52
CA ILE A 96 -3.22 -15.58 10.25
C ILE A 96 -4.60 -14.93 10.49
N PRO A 97 -5.51 -15.52 11.28
CA PRO A 97 -6.78 -14.86 11.61
C PRO A 97 -6.60 -13.50 12.28
N ASP A 98 -5.62 -13.35 13.18
CA ASP A 98 -5.39 -12.07 13.86
C ASP A 98 -5.00 -10.96 12.86
N ILE A 99 -4.05 -11.25 11.97
CA ILE A 99 -3.62 -10.26 10.98
C ILE A 99 -4.73 -9.95 9.97
N LEU A 100 -5.48 -10.96 9.49
CA LEU A 100 -6.60 -10.75 8.56
C LEU A 100 -7.64 -9.80 9.17
N ASN A 101 -8.00 -10.01 10.43
CA ASN A 101 -8.95 -9.15 11.14
C ASN A 101 -8.39 -7.73 11.41
N ALA A 102 -7.06 -7.57 11.46
CA ALA A 102 -6.41 -6.28 11.63
C ALA A 102 -6.20 -5.50 10.31
N LEU A 103 -6.27 -6.15 9.15
CA LEU A 103 -5.92 -5.54 7.85
C LEU A 103 -6.71 -4.26 7.55
N HIS A 104 -8.00 -4.22 7.87
CA HIS A 104 -8.82 -3.02 7.65
C HIS A 104 -8.35 -1.83 8.51
N ALA A 105 -8.01 -2.08 9.77
CA ALA A 105 -7.48 -1.06 10.67
C ALA A 105 -6.07 -0.61 10.25
N ILE A 106 -5.21 -1.55 9.83
CA ILE A 106 -3.87 -1.26 9.33
C ILE A 106 -3.94 -0.42 8.04
N HIS A 107 -4.89 -0.71 7.14
CA HIS A 107 -5.14 0.08 5.95
C HIS A 107 -5.45 1.55 6.30
N HIS A 108 -6.37 1.77 7.24
CA HIS A 108 -6.75 3.10 7.73
C HIS A 108 -5.70 3.77 8.63
N LEU A 109 -4.74 3.03 9.17
CA LEU A 109 -3.59 3.60 9.87
C LEU A 109 -2.62 4.29 8.89
N ASN A 110 -2.50 3.74 7.67
CA ASN A 110 -1.56 4.22 6.67
C ASN A 110 -2.19 5.21 5.67
N LEU A 111 -3.51 5.42 5.73
CA LEU A 111 -4.26 6.29 4.84
C LEU A 111 -5.19 7.24 5.60
N LYS A 112 -5.36 8.46 5.08
CA LYS A 112 -6.31 9.46 5.61
C LYS A 112 -7.26 9.93 4.54
N ASN A 113 -8.42 10.45 4.96
CA ASN A 113 -9.45 11.02 4.10
C ASN A 113 -10.01 10.05 3.04
N ILE A 114 -9.87 8.74 3.26
CA ILE A 114 -10.45 7.71 2.41
C ILE A 114 -11.89 7.40 2.88
N PRO A 115 -12.75 6.80 2.03
CA PRO A 115 -14.03 6.29 2.46
C PRO A 115 -13.86 5.24 3.56
N GLU A 116 -14.71 5.25 4.59
CA GLU A 116 -14.66 4.30 5.71
C GLU A 116 -14.74 2.83 5.26
N GLU A 117 -15.44 2.58 4.15
CA GLU A 117 -15.59 1.25 3.57
C GLU A 117 -14.39 0.82 2.69
N GLU A 118 -13.42 1.71 2.43
CA GLU A 118 -12.23 1.39 1.64
C GLU A 118 -11.23 0.55 2.44
N GLY A 119 -10.91 -0.64 1.96
CA GLY A 119 -9.93 -1.51 2.59
C GLY A 119 -10.32 -2.97 2.44
N TYR A 120 -10.08 -3.74 3.50
CA TYR A 120 -10.29 -5.18 3.51
C TYR A 120 -11.62 -5.53 4.18
N GLN A 121 -12.33 -6.49 3.59
CA GLN A 121 -13.47 -7.20 4.19
C GLN A 121 -13.09 -8.67 4.26
N ILE A 122 -13.28 -9.30 5.42
CA ILE A 122 -12.89 -10.70 5.67
C ILE A 122 -14.15 -11.51 5.92
N GLU A 123 -14.29 -12.68 5.28
CA GLU A 123 -15.52 -13.45 5.36
C GLU A 123 -15.46 -14.74 6.21
N LYS A 124 -14.39 -15.51 6.39
CA LYS A 124 -14.49 -16.85 7.03
C LYS A 124 -15.56 -17.76 6.41
N VAL A 125 -15.14 -18.44 5.35
CA VAL A 125 -15.92 -19.48 4.65
C VAL A 125 -15.91 -20.81 5.41
N THR A 126 -14.77 -21.21 5.98
CA THR A 126 -14.61 -22.44 6.80
C THR A 126 -13.52 -22.26 7.86
N ASP A 127 -13.21 -23.28 8.66
CA ASP A 127 -12.22 -23.18 9.75
C ASP A 127 -10.81 -22.78 9.31
N ASN A 128 -10.43 -23.08 8.08
CA ASN A 128 -9.12 -22.72 7.52
C ASN A 128 -9.22 -21.88 6.24
N HIS A 129 -10.39 -21.34 5.92
CA HIS A 129 -10.60 -20.53 4.72
C HIS A 129 -11.36 -19.26 5.09
N TYR A 130 -10.79 -18.12 4.74
CA TYR A 130 -11.27 -16.78 5.05
C TYR A 130 -11.77 -16.05 3.82
#